data_AF-X1ER39-F1
#
_entry.id   AF-X1ER39-F1
#
_cell.length_a   1.000
_cell.length_b   1.000
_cell.length_c   1.000
_cell.angle_alpha   90.00
_cell.angle_beta   90.00
_cell.angle_gamma   90.00
#
_symmetry.space_group_name_H-M   'P 1'
#
loop_
_entity.id
_entity.type
_entity.pdbx_description
1 polymer ?
#
loop_
_entity_poly.entity_id
_entity_poly.type
_entity_poly.pdbx_seq_one_letter_code
_entity_poly.pdbx_strand_id
1 'polypeptide(L)'
;MKFENGIMIKLYFPDCQIDEFERLFDLLFEYMEIDHYVILNDLVNGEDLIKSTFNGLKFLETYNPLANLVWNDKDKRWRNHKLFNENFEPVYPDMLFGKKNYDLDF
;
A
#
# COMPACT_ATOMS: atom_id res chain seq x y z
N MET A 1 29.60 7.33 -7.02
CA MET A 1 30.03 5.91 -6.92
C MET A 1 29.58 5.22 -8.20
N LYS A 2 30.48 4.57 -8.96
CA LYS A 2 30.13 3.80 -10.16
C LYS A 2 30.30 2.32 -9.80
N PHE A 3 29.21 1.58 -9.72
CA PHE A 3 29.27 0.12 -9.58
C PHE A 3 29.51 -0.46 -10.96
N GLU A 4 30.69 -1.05 -11.19
CA GLU A 4 31.01 -1.70 -12.47
C GLU A 4 30.36 -3.08 -12.61
N ASN A 5 30.16 -3.78 -11.48
CA ASN A 5 29.46 -5.05 -11.37
C ASN A 5 28.68 -5.07 -10.05
N GLY A 6 27.42 -5.48 -10.06
CA GLY A 6 26.57 -5.54 -8.87
C GLY A 6 25.31 -6.35 -9.13
N ILE A 7 24.67 -6.82 -8.06
CA ILE A 7 23.42 -7.57 -8.14
C ILE A 7 22.30 -6.63 -7.71
N MET A 8 21.32 -6.43 -8.60
CA MET A 8 20.08 -5.73 -8.27
C MET A 8 18.99 -6.77 -8.02
N ILE A 9 18.42 -6.76 -6.83
CA ILE A 9 17.25 -7.56 -6.48
C ILE A 9 16.07 -6.60 -6.36
N LYS A 10 15.06 -6.78 -7.20
CA LYS A 10 13.80 -6.04 -7.11
C LYS A 10 12.75 -6.92 -6.45
N LEU A 11 12.20 -6.45 -5.34
CA LEU A 11 11.20 -7.17 -4.56
C LEU A 11 9.88 -6.39 -4.57
N TYR A 12 8.77 -7.12 -4.63
CA TYR A 12 7.42 -6.58 -4.52
C TYR A 12 6.82 -7.16 -3.25
N PHE A 13 6.50 -6.30 -2.29
CA PHE A 13 5.93 -6.74 -1.01
C PHE A 13 4.40 -6.65 -1.04
N PRO A 14 3.69 -7.59 -0.39
CA PRO A 14 2.35 -7.33 0.10
C PRO A 14 2.41 -6.27 1.22
N ASP A 15 1.25 -5.89 1.78
CA ASP A 15 1.20 -4.98 2.92
C ASP A 15 2.02 -5.54 4.10
N CYS A 16 3.19 -4.95 4.38
CA CYS A 16 4.15 -5.43 5.37
C CYS A 16 4.81 -4.27 6.13
N GLN A 17 5.32 -4.56 7.32
CA GLN A 17 6.14 -3.62 8.09
C GLN A 17 7.52 -3.50 7.46
N ILE A 18 7.71 -2.44 6.66
CA ILE A 18 8.95 -2.23 5.88
C ILE A 18 10.15 -2.01 6.79
N ASP A 19 9.95 -1.40 7.96
CA ASP A 19 10.97 -1.21 8.98
C ASP A 19 11.53 -2.55 9.50
N GLU A 20 10.65 -3.54 9.73
CA GLU A 20 11.09 -4.88 10.11
C GLU A 20 11.83 -5.59 8.97
N PHE A 21 11.37 -5.37 7.73
CA PHE A 21 12.00 -5.92 6.54
C PHE A 21 13.41 -5.35 6.30
N GLU A 22 13.58 -4.03 6.38
CA GLU A 22 14.89 -3.36 6.26
C GLU A 22 15.87 -3.91 7.29
N ARG A 23 15.44 -4.04 8.54
CA ARG A 23 16.26 -4.60 9.63
C ARG A 23 16.72 -6.03 9.34
N LEU A 24 15.85 -6.88 8.80
CA LEU A 24 16.22 -8.26 8.45
C LEU A 24 17.24 -8.31 7.32
N PHE A 25 17.15 -7.40 6.35
CA PHE A 25 18.11 -7.29 5.27
C PHE A 25 19.47 -6.78 5.75
N ASP A 26 19.49 -5.81 6.67
CA ASP A 26 20.73 -5.37 7.31
C ASP A 26 21.44 -6.54 8.00
N LEU A 27 20.72 -7.33 8.81
CA LEU A 27 21.28 -8.50 9.50
C LEU A 27 21.78 -9.57 8.52
N LEU A 28 21.04 -9.80 7.44
CA LEU A 28 21.43 -10.76 6.40
C LEU A 28 22.70 -10.32 5.68
N PHE A 29 22.80 -9.03 5.34
CA PHE A 29 23.96 -8.48 4.64
C PHE A 29 25.19 -8.39 5.54
N GLU A 30 25.00 -8.08 6.83
CA GLU A 30 26.04 -8.19 7.85
C GLU A 30 26.55 -9.64 7.94
N TYR A 31 25.65 -10.62 8.03
CA TYR A 31 26.02 -12.04 8.09
C TYR A 31 26.76 -12.53 6.83
N MET A 32 26.43 -11.98 5.65
CA MET A 32 27.09 -12.31 4.38
C MET A 32 28.35 -11.47 4.11
N GLU A 33 28.76 -10.60 5.04
CA GLU A 33 29.91 -9.70 4.90
C GLU A 33 29.81 -8.79 3.64
N ILE A 34 28.61 -8.28 3.36
CA ILE A 34 28.37 -7.36 2.24
C ILE A 34 28.58 -5.91 2.73
N ASP A 35 29.75 -5.36 2.41
CA ASP A 35 30.16 -4.02 2.87
C ASP A 35 29.41 -2.85 2.20
N HIS A 36 28.86 -3.07 1.00
CA HIS A 36 28.31 -2.01 0.16
C HIS A 36 26.98 -2.42 -0.46
N TYR A 37 25.89 -1.99 0.16
CA TYR A 37 24.54 -2.14 -0.38
C TYR A 37 23.76 -0.83 -0.29
N VAL A 38 22.70 -0.73 -1.08
CA VAL A 38 21.74 0.37 -1.04
C VAL A 38 20.35 -0.24 -1.11
N ILE A 39 19.50 0.11 -0.14
CA ILE A 39 18.08 -0.22 -0.17
C ILE A 39 17.35 0.98 -0.75
N LEU A 40 16.64 0.78 -1.87
CA LEU A 40 15.84 1.80 -2.52
C LEU A 40 14.37 1.42 -2.36
N ASN A 41 13.64 2.17 -1.53
CA ASN A 41 12.21 1.97 -1.31
C ASN A 41 11.42 3.06 -2.03
N ASP A 42 10.48 2.65 -2.89
CA ASP A 42 9.55 3.55 -3.58
C ASP A 42 8.30 3.79 -2.71
N LEU A 43 8.55 4.24 -1.47
CA LEU A 43 7.48 4.56 -0.54
C LEU A 43 6.93 5.95 -0.85
N VAL A 44 5.69 5.98 -1.34
CA VAL A 44 4.95 7.23 -1.48
C VAL A 44 4.51 7.67 -0.09
N ASN A 45 4.84 8.91 0.29
CA ASN A 45 4.34 9.51 1.52
C ASN A 45 2.80 9.44 1.52
N GLY A 46 2.22 8.77 2.52
CA GLY A 46 0.77 8.59 2.62
C GLY A 46 0.01 9.92 2.64
N GLU A 47 0.60 10.98 3.19
CA GLU A 47 0.04 12.32 3.16
C GLU A 47 -0.06 12.87 1.73
N ASP A 48 1.00 12.67 0.93
CA ASP A 48 1.07 13.15 -0.45
C ASP A 48 0.19 12.30 -1.39
N LEU A 49 0.03 11.00 -1.08
CA LEU A 49 -0.94 10.13 -1.74
C LEU A 49 -2.38 10.64 -1.52
N ILE A 50 -2.74 10.98 -0.27
CA ILE A 50 -4.06 11.53 0.04
C ILE A 50 -4.24 12.90 -0.62
N LYS A 51 -3.24 13.78 -0.56
CA LYS A 51 -3.28 15.09 -1.23
C LYS A 51 -3.49 14.97 -2.74
N SER A 52 -2.79 14.05 -3.40
CA SER A 52 -2.92 13.86 -4.84
C SER A 52 -4.29 13.27 -5.24
N THR A 53 -4.86 12.39 -4.40
CA THR A 53 -6.17 11.78 -4.65
C THR A 53 -7.33 12.76 -4.42
N PHE A 54 -7.26 13.58 -3.37
CA PHE A 54 -8.36 14.45 -2.93
C PHE A 54 -8.10 15.94 -3.15
N ASN A 55 -7.06 16.29 -3.90
CA ASN A 55 -6.64 17.66 -4.20
C ASN A 55 -6.44 18.52 -2.93
N GLY A 56 -5.79 17.95 -1.91
CA GLY A 56 -5.49 18.56 -0.62
C GLY A 56 -6.09 17.82 0.59
N LEU A 57 -5.82 18.32 1.79
CA LEU A 57 -6.21 17.67 3.06
C LEU A 57 -7.34 18.36 3.82
N LYS A 58 -7.80 19.54 3.38
CA LYS A 58 -8.81 20.33 4.12
C LYS A 58 -10.11 19.56 4.38
N PHE A 59 -10.46 18.61 3.52
CA PHE A 59 -11.65 17.77 3.72
C PHE A 59 -11.55 16.88 4.97
N LEU A 60 -10.33 16.51 5.42
CA LEU A 60 -10.13 15.70 6.61
C LEU A 60 -10.51 16.43 7.90
N GLU A 61 -10.57 17.76 7.88
CA GLU A 61 -11.02 18.57 9.03
C GLU A 61 -12.52 18.36 9.32
N THR A 62 -13.31 18.05 8.31
CA THR A 62 -14.78 17.88 8.41
C THR A 62 -15.24 16.45 8.14
N TYR A 63 -14.38 15.60 7.60
CA TYR A 63 -14.71 14.24 7.21
C TYR A 63 -13.59 13.26 7.56
N ASN A 64 -13.87 12.32 8.45
CA ASN A 64 -12.98 11.20 8.73
C ASN A 64 -13.25 10.05 7.75
N PRO A 65 -12.39 9.79 6.75
CA PRO A 65 -12.61 8.72 5.78
C PRO A 65 -12.66 7.32 6.44
N LEU A 66 -12.00 7.14 7.58
CA LEU A 66 -12.02 5.88 8.34
C LEU A 66 -13.36 5.62 9.04
N ALA A 67 -14.19 6.65 9.26
CA ALA A 67 -15.53 6.48 9.84
C ALA A 67 -16.49 5.69 8.94
N ASN A 68 -16.15 5.50 7.66
CA ASN A 68 -16.97 4.70 6.75
C ASN A 68 -16.65 3.21 6.82
N LEU A 69 -15.53 2.83 7.45
CA LEU A 69 -15.13 1.46 7.66
C LEU A 69 -15.86 0.89 8.88
N VAL A 70 -16.72 -0.09 8.64
CA VAL A 70 -17.43 -0.85 9.66
C VAL A 70 -16.84 -2.25 9.68
N TRP A 71 -16.46 -2.73 10.87
CA TRP A 71 -15.97 -4.09 11.03
C TRP A 71 -17.08 -5.09 10.70
N ASN A 72 -16.80 -6.07 9.85
CA ASN A 72 -17.72 -7.17 9.59
C ASN A 72 -17.26 -8.44 10.29
N ASP A 73 -18.07 -8.91 11.23
CA ASP A 73 -17.73 -10.07 12.07
C ASP A 73 -17.80 -11.42 11.36
N LYS A 74 -18.55 -11.52 10.26
CA LYS A 74 -18.70 -12.76 9.47
C LYS A 74 -17.44 -13.03 8.65
N ASP A 75 -16.94 -12.01 7.96
CA ASP A 75 -15.78 -12.13 7.06
C ASP A 75 -14.45 -11.69 7.70
N LYS A 76 -14.48 -11.18 8.93
CA LYS A 76 -13.31 -10.68 9.67
C LYS A 76 -12.49 -9.64 8.89
N ARG A 77 -13.19 -8.69 8.27
CA ARG A 77 -12.58 -7.59 7.50
C ARG A 77 -13.33 -6.27 7.69
N TRP A 78 -12.61 -5.15 7.58
CA TRP A 78 -13.20 -3.81 7.54
C TRP A 78 -13.91 -3.59 6.21
N ARG A 79 -15.14 -3.08 6.24
CA ARG A 79 -15.96 -2.85 5.05
C ARG A 79 -16.46 -1.42 4.99
N ASN A 80 -16.45 -0.82 3.80
CA ASN A 80 -17.12 0.47 3.59
C ASN A 80 -18.59 0.24 3.22
N HIS A 81 -19.50 0.47 4.18
CA HIS A 81 -20.96 0.27 4.00
C HIS A 81 -21.59 1.19 2.95
N LYS A 82 -20.90 2.25 2.52
CA LYS A 82 -21.34 3.14 1.44
C LYS A 82 -20.93 2.63 0.06
N LEU A 83 -19.91 1.77 0.00
CA LEU A 83 -19.39 1.23 -1.26
C LEU A 83 -19.83 -0.22 -1.49
N PHE A 84 -20.04 -0.99 -0.43
CA PHE A 84 -20.33 -2.43 -0.50
C PHE A 84 -21.54 -2.80 0.35
N ASN A 85 -22.38 -3.71 -0.17
CA ASN A 85 -23.55 -4.25 0.53
C ASN A 85 -23.15 -5.36 1.54
N GLU A 86 -24.15 -5.98 2.17
CA GLU A 86 -23.94 -7.06 3.15
C GLU A 86 -23.26 -8.30 2.56
N ASN A 87 -23.42 -8.53 1.26
CA ASN A 87 -22.76 -9.59 0.49
C ASN A 87 -21.38 -9.19 -0.04
N PHE A 88 -20.89 -7.99 0.30
CA PHE A 88 -19.65 -7.39 -0.22
C PHE A 88 -19.67 -7.11 -1.72
N GLU A 89 -20.86 -6.94 -2.30
CA GLU A 89 -21.04 -6.53 -3.68
C GLU A 89 -21.07 -5.00 -3.77
N PRO A 90 -20.58 -4.41 -4.87
CA PRO A 90 -20.60 -2.96 -5.06
C PRO A 90 -22.02 -2.41 -4.99
N VAL A 91 -22.26 -1.37 -4.18
CA VAL A 91 -23.50 -0.58 -4.25
C VAL A 91 -23.53 0.25 -5.54
N TYR A 92 -22.36 0.70 -5.99
CA TYR A 92 -22.16 1.45 -7.23
C TYR A 92 -21.19 0.70 -8.16
N PRO A 93 -21.63 -0.40 -8.79
CA PRO A 93 -20.77 -1.22 -9.64
C PRO A 93 -20.11 -0.39 -10.75
N ASP A 94 -20.86 0.54 -11.36
CA ASP A 94 -20.36 1.40 -12.44
C ASP A 94 -19.25 2.39 -11.99
N MET A 95 -19.12 2.68 -10.69
CA MET A 95 -18.05 3.55 -10.16
C MET A 95 -16.77 2.79 -9.84
N LEU A 96 -16.84 1.49 -9.57
CA LEU A 96 -15.65 0.67 -9.29
C LEU A 96 -14.97 0.20 -10.58
N PHE A 97 -15.69 0.24 -11.70
CA PHE A 97 -15.15 -0.11 -13.01
C PHE A 97 -14.82 1.12 -13.84
N GLY A 98 -13.66 1.71 -13.56
CA GLY A 98 -12.84 2.35 -14.59
C GLY A 98 -12.36 1.28 -15.58
N LYS A 99 -13.27 0.70 -16.35
CA LYS A 99 -13.01 -0.29 -17.40
C LYS A 99 -12.12 0.36 -18.47
N LYS A 100 -10.81 0.23 -18.30
CA LYS A 100 -9.88 -0.13 -19.39
C LYS A 100 -8.43 -0.41 -19.02
N ASN A 101 -7.90 -0.09 -17.83
CA ASN A 101 -6.42 -0.09 -17.66
C ASN A 101 -5.82 -0.86 -16.48
N TYR A 102 -6.59 -1.48 -15.59
CA TYR A 102 -5.99 -2.27 -14.51
C TYR A 102 -6.79 -3.55 -14.30
N ASP A 103 -6.37 -4.61 -14.99
CA ASP A 103 -6.68 -5.98 -14.63
C ASP A 103 -6.00 -6.26 -13.28
N LEU A 104 -6.79 -6.23 -12.20
CA LEU A 104 -6.39 -6.77 -10.92
C LEU A 104 -7.32 -7.95 -10.63
N ASP A 105 -6.83 -9.14 -11.00
CA ASP A 105 -7.39 -10.41 -10.57
C ASP A 105 -7.09 -10.58 -9.07
N PHE A 106 -8.16 -10.72 -8.27
CA PHE A 106 -8.11 -11.12 -6.87
C PHE A 106 -8.22 -12.63 -6.74
#